data_AF-A0A7C6DQG1-F1
#
_entry.id   AF-A0A7C6DQG1-F1
#
_cell.length_a   1.000
_cell.length_b   1.000
_cell.length_c   1.000
_cell.angle_alpha   90.00
_cell.angle_beta   90.00
_cell.angle_gamma   90.00
#
_symmetry.space_group_name_H-M   'P 1'
#
loop_
_entity.id
_entity.type
_entity.pdbx_description
1 polymer ?
#
loop_
_entity_poly.entity_id
_entity_poly.type
_entity_poly.pdbx_seq_one_letter_code
_entity_poly.pdbx_strand_id
1 'polypeptide(L)'
;MVTAEALLALGVVVTIAFAVIGLARGWRREAWTLGALVVVWLLALVANGAVVSLVNGAGRLLGFVLAGGLAARDSDAIWRDLAARPLVDPARPELLIAALFAVAVVASYIAPAARVGREPRFGDRFVGLAMGCVNGYLVACALLKYGVPTALGTGARVAADLFGRFAALALVVAIAVLAVYAWLNLRHARPSTSRRASPQRAPARASSRRRRPRQS
;
A
#
# COMPACT_ATOMS: atom_id res chain seq x y z
N MET A 1 5.38 11.67 -31.14
CA MET A 1 5.96 12.11 -29.84
C MET A 1 4.82 12.23 -28.84
N VAL A 2 5.00 11.73 -27.62
CA VAL A 2 3.99 11.91 -26.56
C VAL A 2 4.24 13.25 -25.88
N THR A 3 3.20 14.08 -25.74
CA THR A 3 3.31 15.40 -25.11
C THR A 3 3.35 15.28 -23.59
N ALA A 4 4.00 16.25 -22.92
CA ALA A 4 3.99 16.32 -21.46
C ALA A 4 2.55 16.44 -20.92
N GLU A 5 1.69 17.19 -21.60
CA GLU A 5 0.27 17.36 -21.26
C GLU A 5 -0.49 16.03 -21.18
N ALA A 6 -0.30 15.14 -22.16
CA ALA A 6 -0.93 13.82 -22.15
C ALA A 6 -0.47 12.96 -20.97
N LEU A 7 0.82 13.04 -20.61
CA LEU A 7 1.36 12.30 -19.47
C LEU A 7 0.94 12.89 -18.12
N LEU A 8 0.83 14.21 -18.03
CA LEU A 8 0.27 14.88 -16.86
C LEU A 8 -1.20 14.51 -16.68
N ALA A 9 -1.99 14.52 -17.76
CA ALA A 9 -3.39 14.10 -17.74
C ALA A 9 -3.54 12.64 -17.28
N LEU A 10 -2.69 11.74 -17.78
CA LEU A 10 -2.64 10.36 -17.31
C LEU A 10 -2.37 10.28 -15.80
N GLY A 11 -1.38 11.02 -15.29
CA GLY A 11 -1.08 11.06 -13.85
C GLY A 11 -2.24 11.58 -13.01
N VAL A 12 -2.97 12.59 -13.50
CA VAL A 12 -4.18 13.11 -12.86
C VAL A 12 -5.30 12.07 -12.86
N VAL A 13 -5.54 11.38 -13.98
CA VAL A 13 -6.55 10.32 -14.08
C VAL A 13 -6.26 9.19 -13.10
N VAL A 14 -5.01 8.74 -13.02
CA VAL A 14 -4.58 7.72 -12.04
C VAL A 14 -4.84 8.21 -10.62
N THR A 15 -4.51 9.47 -10.32
CA THR A 15 -4.74 10.06 -8.99
C THR A 15 -6.22 10.07 -8.63
N ILE A 16 -7.09 10.50 -9.55
CA ILE A 16 -8.54 10.54 -9.36
C ILE A 16 -9.10 9.13 -9.17
N ALA A 17 -8.66 8.16 -9.97
CA ALA A 17 -9.10 6.77 -9.86
C ALA A 17 -8.82 6.22 -8.45
N PHE A 18 -7.61 6.43 -7.92
CA PHE A 18 -7.26 6.02 -6.57
C PHE A 18 -8.03 6.79 -5.49
N ALA A 19 -8.31 8.08 -5.70
CA ALA A 19 -9.15 8.86 -4.79
C ALA A 19 -10.56 8.25 -4.65
N VAL A 20 -11.17 7.88 -5.78
CA VAL A 20 -12.49 7.22 -5.81
C VAL A 20 -12.43 5.85 -5.12
N ILE A 21 -11.38 5.07 -5.36
CA ILE A 21 -11.22 3.78 -4.67
C ILE A 21 -11.01 3.98 -3.16
N GLY A 22 -10.22 4.99 -2.77
CA GLY A 22 -9.98 5.34 -1.38
C GLY A 22 -11.25 5.76 -0.65
N LEU A 23 -12.15 6.47 -1.31
CA LEU A 23 -13.48 6.82 -0.79
C LEU A 23 -14.29 5.56 -0.43
N ALA A 24 -14.22 4.52 -1.27
CA ALA A 24 -14.93 3.26 -1.04
C ALA A 24 -14.25 2.36 0.01
N ARG A 25 -12.91 2.34 0.06
CA ARG A 25 -12.13 1.46 0.95
C ARG A 25 -11.95 2.02 2.36
N GLY A 26 -11.98 3.34 2.52
CA GLY A 26 -11.74 4.04 3.78
C GLY A 26 -10.25 4.09 4.18
N TRP A 27 -9.95 4.97 5.14
CA TRP A 27 -8.56 5.34 5.46
C TRP A 27 -7.64 4.20 5.90
N ARG A 28 -8.14 3.18 6.62
CA ARG A 28 -7.28 2.12 7.18
C ARG A 28 -6.62 1.32 6.07
N ARG A 29 -7.39 0.94 5.05
CA ARG A 29 -6.89 0.16 3.91
C ARG A 29 -5.94 1.00 3.08
N GLU A 30 -6.26 2.27 2.86
CA GLU A 30 -5.38 3.19 2.15
C GLU A 30 -4.09 3.52 2.90
N ALA A 31 -4.10 3.54 4.24
CA ALA A 31 -2.88 3.68 5.04
C ALA A 31 -1.95 2.46 4.91
N TRP A 32 -2.51 1.25 4.81
CA TRP A 32 -1.72 0.04 4.51
C TRP A 32 -1.12 0.11 3.10
N THR A 33 -1.90 0.53 2.10
CA THR A 33 -1.38 0.78 0.75
C THR A 33 -0.25 1.80 0.78
N LEU A 34 -0.43 2.92 1.49
CA LEU A 34 0.61 3.95 1.62
C LEU A 34 1.88 3.37 2.23
N GLY A 35 1.76 2.60 3.32
CA GLY A 35 2.91 1.92 3.94
C GLY A 35 3.66 1.02 2.97
N ALA A 36 2.94 0.20 2.20
CA ALA A 36 3.56 -0.65 1.17
C ALA A 36 4.27 0.17 0.08
N LEU A 37 3.63 1.24 -0.41
CA LEU A 37 4.22 2.14 -1.41
C LEU A 37 5.49 2.83 -0.89
N VAL A 38 5.47 3.29 0.36
CA VAL A 38 6.65 3.91 1.00
C VAL A 38 7.79 2.90 1.14
N VAL A 39 7.50 1.66 1.53
CA VAL A 39 8.52 0.61 1.62
C VAL A 39 9.16 0.36 0.25
N VAL A 40 8.37 0.21 -0.81
CA VAL A 40 8.91 0.03 -2.17
C VAL A 40 9.70 1.26 -2.62
N TRP A 41 9.23 2.46 -2.31
CA TRP A 41 9.94 3.69 -2.62
C TRP A 41 11.31 3.75 -1.92
N LEU A 42 11.38 3.40 -0.64
CA LEU A 42 12.62 3.36 0.12
C LEU A 42 13.57 2.28 -0.42
N LEU A 43 13.05 1.12 -0.81
CA LEU A 43 13.84 0.08 -1.48
C LEU A 43 14.42 0.58 -2.81
N ALA A 44 13.65 1.35 -3.58
CA ALA A 44 14.11 1.96 -4.82
C ALA A 44 15.20 3.03 -4.58
N LEU A 45 15.17 3.75 -3.46
CA LEU A 45 16.16 4.78 -3.12
C LEU A 45 17.47 4.20 -2.57
N VAL A 46 17.38 3.24 -1.64
CA VAL A 46 18.54 2.80 -0.84
C VAL A 46 19.10 1.47 -1.33
N ALA A 47 18.25 0.59 -1.85
CA ALA A 47 18.58 -0.80 -2.10
C ALA A 47 18.62 -1.17 -3.59
N ASN A 48 18.66 -0.20 -4.50
CA ASN A 48 18.55 -0.45 -5.94
C ASN A 48 19.52 -1.55 -6.43
N GLY A 49 20.80 -1.44 -6.09
CA GLY A 49 21.79 -2.47 -6.44
C GLY A 49 21.59 -3.82 -5.71
N ALA A 50 21.20 -3.79 -4.44
CA ALA A 50 20.98 -5.00 -3.64
C ALA A 50 19.75 -5.79 -4.12
N VAL A 51 18.65 -5.11 -4.45
CA VAL A 51 17.42 -5.71 -4.96
C VAL A 51 17.66 -6.31 -6.34
N VAL A 52 18.36 -5.62 -7.22
CA VAL A 52 18.76 -6.16 -8.53
C VAL A 52 19.63 -7.41 -8.36
N SER A 53 20.64 -7.36 -7.47
CA SER A 53 21.50 -8.50 -7.19
C SER A 53 20.72 -9.71 -6.65
N LEU A 54 19.78 -9.48 -5.73
CA LEU A 54 18.92 -10.51 -5.18
C LEU A 54 18.04 -11.15 -6.26
N VAL A 55 17.37 -10.34 -7.09
CA VAL A 55 16.49 -10.83 -8.15
C VAL A 55 17.28 -11.60 -9.21
N ASN A 56 18.44 -11.10 -9.62
CA ASN A 56 19.33 -11.81 -10.54
C ASN A 56 19.87 -13.11 -9.94
N GLY A 57 20.23 -13.11 -8.66
CA GLY A 57 20.67 -14.31 -7.94
C GLY A 57 19.57 -15.37 -7.86
N ALA A 58 18.36 -14.97 -7.48
CA ALA A 58 17.20 -15.86 -7.41
C ALA A 58 16.83 -16.40 -8.80
N GLY A 59 16.82 -15.55 -9.82
CA GLY A 59 16.56 -15.95 -11.21
C GLY A 59 17.61 -16.92 -11.74
N ARG A 60 18.89 -16.69 -11.44
CA ARG A 60 19.98 -17.61 -11.79
C ARG A 60 19.84 -18.96 -11.09
N LEU A 61 19.50 -18.97 -9.81
CA LEU A 61 19.28 -20.20 -9.04
C LEU A 61 18.09 -20.99 -9.58
N LEU A 62 16.98 -20.33 -9.86
CA LEU A 62 15.80 -20.96 -10.45
C LEU A 62 16.12 -21.50 -11.85
N GLY A 63 16.77 -20.71 -12.70
CA GLY A 63 17.20 -21.13 -14.04
C GLY A 63 18.15 -22.33 -14.00
N PHE A 64 19.07 -22.36 -13.03
CA PHE A 64 20.00 -23.47 -12.83
C PHE A 64 19.26 -24.76 -12.45
N VAL A 65 18.29 -24.68 -11.54
CA VAL A 65 17.46 -25.83 -11.15
C VAL A 65 16.62 -26.32 -12.34
N LEU A 66 15.97 -25.41 -13.07
CA LEU A 66 15.13 -25.75 -14.22
C LEU A 66 15.92 -26.33 -15.39
N ALA A 67 17.16 -25.90 -15.58
CA ALA A 67 18.09 -26.47 -16.57
C ALA A 67 18.66 -27.84 -16.17
N GLY A 68 18.26 -28.40 -15.02
CA GLY A 68 18.80 -29.64 -14.51
C GLY A 68 20.25 -29.53 -14.03
N GLY A 69 20.71 -28.33 -13.68
CA GLY A 69 22.10 -28.07 -13.30
C GLY A 69 22.61 -28.90 -12.13
N LEU A 70 21.71 -29.36 -11.25
CA LEU A 70 22.04 -30.26 -10.14
C LEU A 70 22.43 -31.68 -10.60
N ALA A 71 22.01 -32.09 -11.79
CA ALA A 71 22.28 -33.41 -12.38
C ALA A 71 23.13 -33.34 -13.66
N ALA A 72 23.55 -32.13 -14.06
CA ALA A 72 24.32 -31.90 -15.27
C ALA A 72 25.78 -32.36 -15.10
N ARG A 73 26.37 -32.89 -16.18
CA ARG A 73 27.78 -33.29 -16.20
C ARG A 73 28.75 -32.10 -16.09
N ASP A 74 28.33 -30.92 -16.51
CA ASP A 74 29.07 -29.67 -16.40
C ASP A 74 28.15 -28.57 -15.85
N SER A 75 27.94 -28.62 -14.54
CA SER A 75 27.14 -27.64 -13.79
C SER A 75 27.75 -26.23 -13.84
N ASP A 76 29.08 -26.13 -13.88
CA ASP A 76 29.79 -24.85 -13.93
C ASP A 76 29.60 -24.11 -15.25
N ALA A 77 29.49 -24.82 -16.37
CA ALA A 77 29.14 -24.22 -17.66
C ALA A 77 27.73 -23.61 -17.65
N ILE A 78 26.74 -24.34 -17.12
CA ILE A 78 25.35 -23.84 -17.00
C ILE A 78 25.31 -22.63 -16.07
N TRP A 79 26.00 -22.70 -14.93
CA TRP A 79 26.05 -21.60 -13.98
C TRP A 79 26.69 -20.35 -14.60
N ARG A 80 27.76 -20.49 -15.39
CA ARG A 80 28.42 -19.36 -16.09
C ARG A 80 27.56 -18.73 -17.19
N ASP A 81 26.87 -19.53 -18.01
CA ASP A 81 25.98 -18.99 -19.04
C ASP A 81 24.83 -18.18 -18.42
N LEU A 82 24.21 -18.70 -17.35
CA LEU A 82 23.17 -17.97 -16.62
C LEU A 82 23.72 -16.70 -15.91
N ALA A 83 25.01 -16.67 -15.55
CA ALA A 83 25.65 -15.46 -15.02
C ALA A 83 25.75 -14.35 -16.07
N ALA A 84 26.02 -14.73 -17.32
CA ALA A 84 26.21 -13.81 -18.42
C ALA A 84 24.89 -13.19 -18.92
N ARG A 85 23.74 -13.76 -18.51
CA ARG A 85 22.40 -13.34 -18.91
C ARG A 85 21.58 -12.96 -17.67
N PRO A 86 21.86 -11.82 -17.03
CA PRO A 86 21.09 -11.38 -15.87
C PRO A 86 19.63 -11.17 -16.26
N LEU A 87 18.72 -11.57 -15.37
CA LEU A 87 17.27 -11.41 -15.57
C LEU A 87 16.86 -9.94 -15.63
N VAL A 88 17.53 -9.09 -14.84
CA VAL A 88 17.35 -7.65 -14.78
C VAL A 88 18.69 -7.00 -15.11
N ASP A 89 18.69 -6.09 -16.08
CA ASP A 89 19.85 -5.28 -16.42
C ASP A 89 20.23 -4.37 -15.24
N PRO A 90 21.42 -4.55 -14.63
CA PRO A 90 21.86 -3.69 -13.53
C PRO A 90 22.05 -2.23 -13.93
N ALA A 91 22.26 -1.94 -15.21
CA ALA A 91 22.37 -0.58 -15.71
C ALA A 91 21.01 0.10 -15.89
N ARG A 92 19.91 -0.66 -15.89
CA ARG A 92 18.55 -0.16 -16.12
C ARG A 92 17.51 -0.82 -15.20
N PRO A 93 17.60 -0.56 -13.88
CA PRO A 93 16.71 -1.20 -12.90
C PRO A 93 15.29 -0.60 -12.86
N GLU A 94 15.01 0.42 -13.67
CA GLU A 94 13.76 1.18 -13.62
C GLU A 94 12.54 0.28 -13.82
N LEU A 95 12.62 -0.67 -14.76
CA LEU A 95 11.52 -1.61 -15.02
C LEU A 95 11.26 -2.55 -13.85
N LEU A 96 12.32 -3.00 -13.15
CA LEU A 96 12.16 -3.81 -11.95
C LEU A 96 11.47 -3.00 -10.85
N ILE A 97 11.88 -1.75 -10.64
CA ILE A 97 11.25 -0.86 -9.65
C ILE A 97 9.78 -0.62 -10.01
N ALA A 98 9.47 -0.33 -11.27
CA ALA A 98 8.10 -0.17 -11.74
C ALA A 98 7.26 -1.43 -11.49
N ALA A 99 7.82 -2.61 -11.76
CA ALA A 99 7.16 -3.89 -11.50
C ALA A 99 6.92 -4.11 -10.00
N LEU A 100 7.87 -3.79 -9.12
CA LEU A 100 7.70 -3.87 -7.67
C LEU A 100 6.59 -2.94 -7.17
N PHE A 101 6.50 -1.72 -7.70
CA PHE A 101 5.40 -0.80 -7.41
C PHE A 101 4.06 -1.38 -7.86
N ALA A 102 3.99 -1.90 -9.08
CA ALA A 102 2.78 -2.52 -9.61
C ALA A 102 2.33 -3.72 -8.76
N VAL A 103 3.27 -4.60 -8.38
CA VAL A 103 3.00 -5.74 -7.50
C VAL A 103 2.54 -5.29 -6.12
N ALA A 104 3.17 -4.27 -5.52
CA ALA A 104 2.76 -3.77 -4.21
C ALA A 104 1.35 -3.15 -4.23
N VAL A 105 1.01 -2.42 -5.30
CA VAL A 105 -0.37 -1.94 -5.53
C VAL A 105 -1.29 -3.14 -5.68
N VAL A 106 -1.06 -4.04 -6.63
CA VAL A 106 -1.97 -5.17 -6.87
C VAL A 106 -2.15 -6.01 -5.60
N ALA A 107 -1.06 -6.31 -4.89
CA ALA A 107 -1.09 -7.04 -3.63
C ALA A 107 -1.86 -6.28 -2.54
N SER A 108 -1.70 -4.95 -2.41
CA SER A 108 -2.43 -4.20 -1.38
C SER A 108 -3.93 -4.10 -1.67
N TYR A 109 -4.36 -4.24 -2.92
CA TYR A 109 -5.78 -4.22 -3.33
C TYR A 109 -6.41 -5.61 -3.34
N ILE A 110 -5.65 -6.67 -3.66
CA ILE A 110 -6.13 -8.06 -3.67
C ILE A 110 -6.05 -8.71 -2.28
N ALA A 111 -5.07 -8.33 -1.44
CA ALA A 111 -4.89 -8.90 -0.12
C ALA A 111 -6.24 -8.92 0.61
N PRO A 112 -6.75 -10.12 0.98
CA PRO A 112 -8.08 -10.23 1.55
C PRO A 112 -8.16 -9.34 2.78
N ALA A 113 -8.92 -8.26 2.68
CA ALA A 113 -9.29 -7.40 3.79
C ALA A 113 -10.20 -8.14 4.80
N ALA A 114 -10.15 -9.48 4.82
CA ALA A 114 -10.94 -10.43 5.59
C ALA A 114 -10.79 -10.25 7.11
N ARG A 115 -9.89 -9.38 7.58
CA ARG A 115 -9.73 -9.05 9.00
C ARG A 115 -9.82 -7.55 9.31
N VAL A 116 -10.00 -6.68 8.31
CA VAL A 116 -9.99 -5.21 8.49
C VAL A 116 -11.29 -4.60 7.99
N GLY A 117 -12.29 -4.64 8.87
CA GLY A 117 -13.19 -3.51 9.07
C GLY A 117 -14.60 -3.68 8.52
N ARG A 118 -15.57 -3.44 9.41
CA ARG A 118 -16.92 -2.94 9.14
C ARG A 118 -16.91 -1.84 8.07
N GLU A 119 -18.05 -1.63 7.41
CA GLU A 119 -18.22 -0.55 6.44
C GLU A 119 -17.70 0.79 6.99
N PRO A 120 -16.93 1.56 6.18
CA PRO A 120 -16.35 2.81 6.62
C PRO A 120 -17.45 3.84 6.91
N ARG A 121 -17.33 4.49 8.08
CA ARG A 121 -18.19 5.62 8.45
C ARG A 121 -17.99 6.77 7.47
N PHE A 122 -18.95 7.69 7.38
CA PHE A 122 -18.86 8.84 6.48
C PHE A 122 -17.52 9.60 6.58
N GLY A 123 -17.06 9.91 7.80
CA GLY A 123 -15.75 10.56 8.02
C GLY A 123 -14.55 9.73 7.57
N ASP A 124 -14.62 8.39 7.66
CA ASP A 124 -13.55 7.48 7.25
C ASP A 124 -13.38 7.46 5.73
N ARG A 125 -14.48 7.73 5.00
CA ARG A 125 -14.48 7.81 3.54
C ARG A 125 -13.75 9.05 3.05
N PHE A 126 -13.92 10.22 3.68
CA PHE A 126 -13.18 11.43 3.28
C PHE A 126 -11.68 11.31 3.51
N VAL A 127 -11.28 10.72 4.65
CA VAL A 127 -9.86 10.45 4.90
C VAL A 127 -9.35 9.37 3.93
N GLY A 128 -10.18 8.38 3.61
CA GLY A 128 -9.91 7.41 2.55
C GLY A 128 -9.70 8.07 1.19
N LEU A 129 -10.54 9.03 0.79
CA LEU A 129 -10.40 9.81 -0.43
C LEU A 129 -9.07 10.58 -0.46
N ALA A 130 -8.75 11.32 0.62
CA ALA A 130 -7.49 12.07 0.72
C ALA A 130 -6.27 11.15 0.62
N MET A 131 -6.30 10.01 1.31
CA MET A 131 -5.24 9.00 1.25
C MET A 131 -5.16 8.33 -0.14
N GLY A 132 -6.30 8.08 -0.78
CA GLY A 132 -6.39 7.60 -2.15
C GLY A 132 -5.75 8.58 -3.14
N CYS A 133 -5.99 9.88 -3.00
CA CYS A 133 -5.30 10.90 -3.78
C CYS A 133 -3.77 10.78 -3.62
N VAL A 134 -3.27 10.67 -2.39
CA VAL A 134 -1.82 10.55 -2.14
C VAL A 134 -1.28 9.26 -2.76
N ASN A 135 -1.94 8.13 -2.54
CA ASN A 135 -1.53 6.84 -3.08
C ASN A 135 -1.49 6.87 -4.62
N GLY A 136 -2.54 7.39 -5.24
CA GLY A 136 -2.62 7.56 -6.70
C GLY A 136 -1.55 8.50 -7.23
N TYR A 137 -1.27 9.59 -6.52
CA TYR A 137 -0.21 10.52 -6.87
C TYR A 137 1.18 9.86 -6.82
N LEU A 138 1.48 9.09 -5.77
CA LEU A 138 2.74 8.36 -5.65
C LEU A 138 2.89 7.28 -6.73
N VAL A 139 1.80 6.57 -7.05
CA VAL A 139 1.76 5.60 -8.14
C VAL A 139 1.98 6.29 -9.48
N ALA A 140 1.34 7.43 -9.73
CA ALA A 140 1.57 8.23 -10.93
C ALA A 140 3.03 8.71 -11.04
N CYS A 141 3.62 9.19 -9.94
CA CYS A 141 5.04 9.54 -9.89
C CYS A 141 5.93 8.34 -10.27
N ALA A 142 5.68 7.17 -9.68
CA ALA A 142 6.45 5.97 -9.97
C ALA A 142 6.27 5.50 -11.42
N LEU A 143 5.03 5.53 -11.94
CA LEU A 143 4.73 5.16 -13.31
C LEU A 143 5.44 6.08 -14.31
N LEU A 144 5.37 7.39 -14.11
CA LEU A 144 6.01 8.37 -14.99
C LEU A 144 7.55 8.29 -14.92
N LYS A 145 8.11 8.04 -13.73
CA LYS A 145 9.55 7.99 -13.52
C LYS A 145 10.18 6.68 -13.98
N TYR A 146 9.53 5.55 -13.73
CA TYR A 146 10.11 4.21 -13.90
C TYR A 146 9.42 3.38 -14.98
N GLY A 147 8.12 3.60 -15.24
CA GLY A 147 7.33 2.80 -16.18
C GLY A 147 7.25 3.40 -17.59
N VAL A 148 7.44 4.71 -17.74
CA VAL A 148 7.42 5.39 -19.03
C VAL A 148 8.82 5.36 -19.65
N PRO A 149 9.02 4.72 -20.82
CA PRO A 149 10.33 4.63 -21.45
C PRO A 149 10.94 6.02 -21.68
N THR A 150 12.20 6.19 -21.31
CA THR A 150 12.96 7.43 -21.56
C THR A 150 13.07 7.76 -23.06
N ALA A 151 12.88 6.76 -23.93
CA ALA A 151 12.77 6.90 -25.38
C ALA A 151 11.54 7.70 -25.85
N LEU A 152 10.54 7.93 -24.99
CA LEU A 152 9.36 8.75 -25.32
C LEU A 152 9.66 10.25 -25.38
N GLY A 153 10.91 10.64 -25.07
CA GLY A 153 11.44 11.98 -25.31
C GLY A 153 11.33 12.92 -24.12
N THR A 154 11.62 14.20 -24.36
CA THR A 154 11.67 15.27 -23.35
C THR A 154 10.34 15.47 -22.61
N GLY A 155 9.19 15.24 -23.25
CA GLY A 155 7.88 15.35 -22.60
C GLY A 155 7.71 14.42 -21.40
N ALA A 156 8.23 13.20 -21.49
CA ALA A 156 8.20 12.24 -20.38
C ALA A 156 9.05 12.68 -19.18
N ARG A 157 10.24 13.23 -19.45
CA ARG A 157 11.13 13.75 -18.41
C ARG A 157 10.50 14.93 -17.68
N VAL A 158 9.94 15.89 -18.43
CA VAL A 158 9.26 17.06 -17.85
C VAL A 158 8.09 16.64 -16.97
N ALA A 159 7.24 15.72 -17.44
CA ALA A 159 6.12 15.24 -16.65
C ALA A 159 6.58 14.51 -15.36
N ALA A 160 7.61 13.66 -15.46
CA ALA A 160 8.18 12.96 -14.32
C ALA A 160 8.80 13.92 -13.28
N ASP A 161 9.50 14.97 -13.73
CA ASP A 161 10.10 15.97 -12.85
C ASP A 161 9.05 16.81 -12.13
N LEU A 162 7.99 17.23 -12.85
CA LEU A 162 6.89 18.01 -12.27
C LEU A 162 6.13 17.22 -11.20
N PHE A 163 5.81 15.95 -11.47
CA PHE A 163 5.20 15.06 -10.48
C PHE A 163 6.17 14.71 -9.34
N GLY A 164 7.44 14.47 -9.66
CA GLY A 164 8.45 14.15 -8.64
C GLY A 164 8.67 15.28 -7.63
N ARG A 165 8.56 16.55 -8.06
CA ARG A 165 8.85 17.72 -7.22
C ARG A 165 8.00 17.81 -5.96
N PHE A 166 6.74 17.36 -6.01
CA PHE A 166 5.84 17.44 -4.85
C PHE A 166 5.59 16.08 -4.18
N ALA A 167 6.29 15.00 -4.57
CA ALA A 167 6.14 13.68 -3.96
C ALA A 167 6.40 13.68 -2.45
N ALA A 168 7.49 14.32 -2.01
CA ALA A 168 7.80 14.43 -0.58
C ALA A 168 6.74 15.25 0.17
N LEU A 169 6.26 16.35 -0.43
CA LEU A 169 5.21 17.17 0.16
C LEU A 169 3.90 16.38 0.30
N ALA A 170 3.49 15.63 -0.73
CA ALA A 170 2.30 14.78 -0.68
C ALA A 170 2.39 13.74 0.46
N LEU A 171 3.57 13.15 0.68
CA LEU A 171 3.80 12.22 1.79
C LEU A 171 3.68 12.92 3.16
N VAL A 172 4.27 14.11 3.31
CA VAL A 172 4.16 14.92 4.54
C VAL A 172 2.70 15.26 4.83
N VAL A 173 1.95 15.69 3.81
CA VAL A 173 0.51 15.98 3.93
C VAL A 173 -0.26 14.74 4.37
N ALA A 174 0.03 13.57 3.79
CA ALA A 174 -0.63 12.32 4.16
C ALA A 174 -0.37 11.93 5.62
N ILE A 175 0.88 12.03 6.07
CA ILE A 175 1.26 11.77 7.46
C ILE A 175 0.54 12.74 8.40
N ALA A 176 0.50 14.04 8.06
CA ALA A 176 -0.21 15.04 8.85
C ALA A 176 -1.71 14.75 8.95
N VAL A 177 -2.37 14.41 7.83
CA VAL A 177 -3.80 14.04 7.80
C VAL A 177 -4.07 12.82 8.67
N LEU A 178 -3.25 11.76 8.55
CA LEU A 178 -3.37 10.57 9.38
C LEU A 178 -3.15 10.87 10.87
N ALA A 179 -2.14 11.67 11.22
CA ALA A 179 -1.83 12.03 12.59
C ALA A 179 -2.97 12.84 13.24
N VAL A 180 -3.49 13.85 12.54
CA VAL A 180 -4.63 14.66 13.00
C VAL A 180 -5.86 13.77 13.17
N TYR A 181 -6.18 12.94 12.18
CA TYR A 181 -7.34 12.05 12.26
C TYR A 181 -7.21 11.03 13.41
N ALA A 182 -6.04 10.42 13.59
CA ALA A 182 -5.77 9.52 14.71
C ALA A 182 -5.94 10.22 16.06
N TRP A 183 -5.40 11.44 16.20
CA TRP A 183 -5.52 12.24 17.42
C TRP A 183 -6.98 12.60 17.75
N LEU A 184 -7.76 13.01 16.75
CA LEU A 184 -9.19 13.29 16.93
C LEU A 184 -9.94 12.03 17.40
N ASN A 185 -9.66 10.87 16.79
CA ASN A 185 -10.31 9.61 17.16
C ASN A 185 -9.96 9.16 18.59
N LEU A 186 -8.70 9.34 19.01
CA LEU A 186 -8.25 9.05 20.38
C LEU A 186 -8.94 9.94 21.43
N ARG A 187 -9.24 11.21 21.10
CA ARG A 187 -9.97 12.11 22.00
C ARG A 187 -11.42 11.67 22.24
N HIS A 188 -12.09 11.17 21.20
CA HIS A 188 -13.47 10.68 21.29
C HIS A 188 -13.57 9.30 21.95
N ALA A 189 -12.48 8.53 21.98
CA ALA A 189 -12.42 7.23 22.61
C ALA A 189 -12.22 7.27 24.14
N ARG A 190 -12.10 8.45 24.77
CA ARG A 190 -12.03 8.54 26.23
C ARG A 190 -13.37 8.10 26.83
N PRO A 191 -13.43 6.92 27.49
CA PRO A 191 -14.67 6.46 28.08
C PRO A 191 -15.05 7.40 29.20
N SER A 192 -16.33 7.75 29.28
CA SER A 192 -16.92 8.34 30.47
C SER A 192 -16.74 7.34 31.62
N THR A 193 -15.68 7.54 32.43
CA THR A 193 -15.40 6.84 33.70
C THR A 193 -16.46 7.12 34.78
N SER A 194 -17.68 7.50 34.39
CA SER A 194 -18.76 7.93 35.28
C SER A 194 -19.89 6.91 35.43
N ARG A 195 -19.66 5.62 35.13
CA ARG A 195 -20.66 4.58 35.40
C ARG A 195 -20.12 3.48 36.32
N ARG A 196 -20.50 3.61 37.60
CA ARG A 196 -20.50 2.63 38.70
C ARG A 196 -19.32 2.64 39.67
N ALA A 197 -19.38 3.58 40.61
CA ALA A 197 -19.46 3.18 42.01
C ALA A 197 -20.82 3.64 42.56
N SER A 198 -21.91 3.03 42.09
CA SER A 198 -23.18 3.14 42.79
C SER A 198 -23.08 2.19 44.00
N PRO A 199 -23.10 2.69 45.25
CA PRO A 199 -23.05 1.81 46.41
C PRO A 199 -24.25 0.88 46.32
N GLN A 200 -23.93 -0.41 46.39
CA GLN A 200 -24.84 -1.55 46.39
C GLN A 200 -25.87 -1.32 47.51
N ARG A 201 -27.05 -0.78 47.18
CA ARG A 201 -28.17 -0.71 48.13
C ARG A 201 -28.51 -2.14 48.51
N ALA A 202 -28.35 -2.45 49.81
CA ALA A 202 -28.65 -3.73 50.41
C ALA A 202 -30.07 -4.21 50.02
N PRO A 203 -30.27 -5.50 49.71
CA PRO A 203 -31.60 -6.02 49.43
C PRO A 203 -32.44 -6.00 50.72
N ALA A 204 -33.47 -5.16 50.71
CA ALA A 204 -34.51 -5.17 51.71
C ALA A 204 -35.25 -6.52 51.65
N ARG A 205 -35.24 -7.23 52.78
CA ARG A 205 -36.11 -8.36 53.06
C ARG A 205 -37.56 -7.94 52.85
N ALA A 206 -38.27 -8.58 51.94
CA ALA A 206 -39.73 -8.57 51.91
C ALA A 206 -40.23 -9.95 51.46
N SER A 207 -40.22 -10.85 52.43
CA SER A 207 -41.06 -12.02 52.50
C SER A 207 -42.53 -11.63 52.42
N SER A 208 -43.28 -12.10 51.41
CA SER A 208 -44.67 -12.53 51.60
C SER A 208 -45.28 -13.05 50.30
N ARG A 209 -45.67 -14.34 50.31
CA ARG A 209 -47.04 -14.81 50.06
C ARG A 209 -47.74 -14.19 48.83
N ARG A 210 -48.14 -14.95 47.81
CA ARG A 210 -49.19 -15.98 47.93
C ARG A 210 -49.31 -16.79 46.62
N ARG A 211 -49.45 -18.10 46.82
CA ARG A 211 -50.15 -19.06 45.96
C ARG A 211 -51.43 -18.48 45.32
N ARG A 212 -51.72 -18.87 44.08
CA ARG A 212 -52.92 -19.68 43.77
C ARG A 212 -52.76 -20.51 42.48
N PRO A 213 -53.46 -21.65 42.39
CA PRO A 213 -53.22 -22.69 41.39
C PRO A 213 -54.27 -22.74 40.26
N ARG A 214 -53.92 -23.54 39.23
CA ARG A 214 -54.74 -24.33 38.29
C ARG A 214 -55.91 -23.62 37.58
N GLN A 215 -55.92 -23.76 36.25
CA GLN A 215 -57.02 -24.47 35.59
C GLN A 215 -56.47 -25.39 34.50
N SER A 216 -57.08 -26.57 34.44
CA SER A 216 -56.98 -27.65 33.46
C SER A 216 -57.63 -27.29 32.14
#